data_AF-A0A316RH45-F1
#
_entry.id   AF-A0A316RH45-F1
#
_cell.length_a   1.000
_cell.length_b   1.000
_cell.length_c   1.000
_cell.angle_alpha   90.00
_cell.angle_beta   90.00
_cell.angle_gamma   90.00
#
_symmetry.space_group_name_H-M   'P 1'
#
loop_
_entity.id
_entity.type
_entity.pdbx_description
1 polymer ?
#
loop_
_entity_poly.entity_id
_entity_poly.type
_entity_poly.pdbx_seq_one_letter_code
_entity_poly.pdbx_strand_id
1 'polypeptide(L)'
;MGKKLNTLTQEQARKIWNGRPKLPEKKIKKFAHEEVFVNEQYFFKYKECDHRYGYCTACGKDVQIDIENMRLWTDKHAACRSARHNDTVCCPVCGHEVQVKDAGRGRSQLINTAVVAVTQRTRNGGILLSFVRVYEDYTRNYKAAPERGTLLYAAYFNLGQHFVAEQTYGGGLYISIKQKPTLRLPCTVEPVKLDHNSWKCTEGEGAKLLGFEEALERSNLRYLPWEAYHECAQQLYRSTITNYPVNLLGLLYQYSRYPVLTERLIKEGNGDLVAEQVEWDCTTGMDYKQVVPYKAMRLTKQEYRKLKTQDNICCSTLKATKALKKYGCKMTDKNILFFLAFQYTWSQRKCYKALDVLRQHLSPQKAINWVNRQAAGGYGTPTNVLSDYSDYLDQCRRLGLDVNRKEVAVPQNLRDLHRQYSEELTHRANEKKAKEQAERAKKLAKDLPKLKRKYTYASSGLFIRPAEGPGRSLLHFSA
;
A
#
# COMPACT_ATOMS: atom_id res chain seq x y z
N MET A 1 -14.42 32.87 -5.74
CA MET A 1 -13.32 32.27 -6.53
C MET A 1 -12.49 31.36 -5.62
N GLY A 2 -12.41 30.06 -5.91
CA GLY A 2 -11.58 29.14 -5.13
C GLY A 2 -10.10 29.48 -5.31
N LYS A 3 -9.36 29.73 -4.22
CA LYS A 3 -7.89 29.87 -4.28
C LYS A 3 -7.32 28.62 -4.95
N LYS A 4 -6.51 28.80 -6.00
CA LYS A 4 -5.79 27.67 -6.62
C LYS A 4 -4.94 26.99 -5.55
N LEU A 5 -5.07 25.67 -5.46
CA LEU A 5 -4.32 24.83 -4.51
C LEU A 5 -2.81 24.79 -4.82
N ASN A 6 -2.46 24.98 -6.08
CA ASN A 6 -1.10 25.19 -6.55
C ASN A 6 -1.01 26.56 -7.21
N THR A 7 -0.11 27.40 -6.72
CA THR A 7 0.08 28.77 -7.23
C THR A 7 1.08 28.84 -8.38
N LEU A 8 1.80 27.76 -8.67
CA LEU A 8 2.74 27.69 -9.78
C LEU A 8 2.04 27.65 -11.15
N THR A 9 2.65 28.34 -12.11
CA THR A 9 2.41 28.14 -13.53
C THR A 9 3.41 27.13 -14.12
N GLN A 10 3.07 26.55 -15.27
CA GLN A 10 3.95 25.60 -15.96
C GLN A 10 5.30 26.23 -16.36
N GLU A 11 5.29 27.51 -16.74
CA GLU A 11 6.50 28.25 -17.10
C GLU A 11 7.39 28.49 -15.87
N GLN A 12 6.81 28.88 -14.74
CA GLN A 12 7.56 29.03 -13.47
C GLN A 12 8.17 27.69 -13.02
N ALA A 13 7.43 26.58 -13.14
CA ALA A 13 7.96 25.25 -12.83
C ALA A 13 9.17 24.89 -13.72
N ARG A 14 9.11 25.18 -15.03
CA ARG A 14 10.24 25.01 -15.95
C ARG A 14 11.44 25.90 -15.58
N LYS A 15 11.21 27.16 -15.19
CA LYS A 15 12.27 28.07 -14.73
C LYS A 15 12.96 27.54 -13.46
N ILE A 16 12.18 27.08 -12.49
CA ILE A 16 12.73 26.45 -11.26
C ILE A 16 13.53 25.20 -11.60
N TRP A 17 13.00 24.34 -12.46
CA TRP A 17 13.69 23.13 -12.89
C TRP A 17 15.01 23.44 -13.60
N ASN A 18 15.02 24.38 -14.53
CA ASN A 18 16.22 24.74 -15.28
C ASN A 18 17.26 25.45 -14.40
N GLY A 19 16.82 26.22 -13.41
CA GLY A 19 17.69 26.89 -12.44
C GLY A 19 18.07 26.05 -11.21
N ARG A 20 17.73 24.74 -11.20
CA ARG A 20 18.02 23.85 -10.07
C ARG A 20 19.52 23.69 -9.83
N PRO A 21 19.95 23.44 -8.58
CA PRO A 21 21.34 23.11 -8.31
C PRO A 21 21.73 21.80 -9.04
N LYS A 22 22.99 21.71 -9.48
CA LYS A 22 23.52 20.44 -10.00
C LYS A 22 23.52 19.39 -8.90
N LEU A 23 23.35 18.13 -9.28
CA LEU A 23 23.45 17.01 -8.36
C LEU A 23 24.89 16.90 -7.83
N PRO A 24 25.09 16.76 -6.51
CA PRO A 24 26.43 16.69 -5.92
C PRO A 24 27.01 15.28 -6.10
N GLU A 25 27.51 14.96 -7.29
CA GLU A 25 27.90 13.58 -7.66
C GLU A 25 28.88 12.92 -6.68
N LYS A 26 29.90 13.66 -6.21
CA LYS A 26 30.85 13.13 -5.22
C LYS A 26 30.18 12.76 -3.90
N LYS A 27 29.25 13.60 -3.41
CA LYS A 27 28.49 13.34 -2.17
C LYS A 27 27.56 12.15 -2.34
N ILE A 28 26.90 12.03 -3.51
CA ILE A 28 26.02 10.90 -3.83
C ILE A 28 26.81 9.58 -3.85
N LYS A 29 27.96 9.54 -4.54
CA LYS A 29 28.79 8.32 -4.61
C LYS A 29 29.33 7.91 -3.24
N LYS A 30 29.80 8.89 -2.46
CA LYS A 30 30.27 8.66 -1.09
C LYS A 30 29.17 8.09 -0.20
N PHE A 31 27.99 8.73 -0.19
CA PHE A 31 26.82 8.27 0.54
C PHE A 31 26.37 6.87 0.10
N ALA A 32 26.37 6.60 -1.21
CA ALA A 32 26.03 5.29 -1.75
C ALA A 32 26.95 4.19 -1.20
N HIS A 33 28.26 4.43 -1.18
CA HIS A 33 29.23 3.46 -0.68
C HIS A 33 29.17 3.27 0.84
N GLU A 34 29.18 4.37 1.58
CA GLU A 34 29.40 4.36 3.03
C GLU A 34 28.13 4.08 3.84
N GLU A 35 26.95 4.42 3.29
CA GLU A 35 25.68 4.33 4.02
C GLU A 35 24.65 3.44 3.32
N VAL A 36 24.49 3.56 2.00
CA VAL A 36 23.45 2.79 1.27
C VAL A 36 23.86 1.33 1.12
N PHE A 37 25.05 1.07 0.59
CA PHE A 37 25.58 -0.28 0.35
C PHE A 37 26.42 -0.80 1.51
N VAL A 38 26.33 -0.18 2.69
CA VAL A 38 27.12 -0.54 3.87
C VAL A 38 26.97 -2.02 4.24
N ASN A 39 25.79 -2.60 4.04
CA ASN A 39 25.49 -4.00 4.34
C ASN A 39 25.72 -4.96 3.15
N GLU A 40 26.16 -4.44 2.00
CA GLU A 40 26.32 -5.15 0.72
C GLU A 40 27.78 -5.11 0.26
N GLN A 41 28.71 -5.34 1.18
CA GLN A 41 30.15 -5.26 0.91
C GLN A 41 30.80 -6.65 0.81
N TYR A 42 31.85 -6.76 0.02
CA TYR A 42 32.50 -8.01 -0.34
C TYR A 42 33.99 -8.04 0.02
N PHE A 43 34.48 -9.26 0.23
CA PHE A 43 35.90 -9.56 0.35
C PHE A 43 36.32 -10.52 -0.77
N PHE A 44 36.96 -9.98 -1.80
CA PHE A 44 37.35 -10.75 -2.99
C PHE A 44 38.71 -11.40 -2.80
N LYS A 45 38.73 -12.72 -2.64
CA LYS A 45 39.96 -13.51 -2.57
C LYS A 45 40.53 -13.77 -3.96
N TYR A 46 41.82 -13.52 -4.13
CA TYR A 46 42.55 -13.80 -5.36
C TYR A 46 43.97 -14.29 -5.05
N LYS A 47 44.64 -14.86 -6.04
CA LYS A 47 46.01 -15.37 -5.92
C LYS A 47 46.91 -14.64 -6.93
N GLU A 48 48.06 -14.16 -6.47
CA GLU A 48 49.07 -13.47 -7.28
C GLU A 48 50.45 -13.89 -6.78
N CYS A 49 51.34 -14.31 -7.69
CA CYS A 49 52.72 -14.73 -7.39
C CYS A 49 52.82 -15.69 -6.18
N ASP A 50 52.02 -16.76 -6.19
CA ASP A 50 51.91 -17.76 -5.12
C ASP A 50 51.35 -17.33 -3.76
N HIS A 51 50.98 -16.06 -3.62
CA HIS A 51 50.36 -15.52 -2.41
C HIS A 51 48.88 -15.23 -2.63
N ARG A 52 48.08 -15.46 -1.59
CA ARG A 52 46.66 -15.12 -1.50
C ARG A 52 46.51 -13.74 -0.91
N TYR A 53 45.65 -12.98 -1.57
CA TYR A 53 45.23 -11.65 -1.19
C TYR A 53 43.72 -11.62 -1.09
N GLY A 54 43.22 -10.62 -0.37
CA GLY A 54 41.83 -10.28 -0.30
C GLY A 54 41.64 -8.79 -0.51
N TYR A 55 40.81 -8.41 -1.46
CA TYR A 55 40.38 -7.03 -1.66
C TYR A 55 39.08 -6.79 -0.92
N CYS A 56 39.07 -5.80 -0.02
CA CYS A 56 37.86 -5.39 0.67
C CYS A 56 37.17 -4.24 -0.07
N THR A 57 35.94 -4.42 -0.52
CA THR A 57 35.19 -3.35 -1.19
C THR A 57 34.88 -2.19 -0.25
N ALA A 58 34.60 -2.47 1.04
CA ALA A 58 34.22 -1.44 2.02
C ALA A 58 35.31 -0.39 2.32
N CYS A 59 36.59 -0.77 2.24
CA CYS A 59 37.70 0.17 2.47
C CYS A 59 38.63 0.36 1.26
N GLY A 60 38.40 -0.39 0.18
CA GLY A 60 39.17 -0.31 -1.06
C GLY A 60 40.63 -0.76 -0.93
N LYS A 61 40.97 -1.58 0.07
CA LYS A 61 42.34 -2.02 0.33
C LYS A 61 42.53 -3.50 0.03
N ASP A 62 43.70 -3.82 -0.52
CA ASP A 62 44.21 -5.18 -0.64
C ASP A 62 44.90 -5.60 0.66
N VAL A 63 44.66 -6.85 1.06
CA VAL A 63 45.17 -7.45 2.30
C VAL A 63 45.81 -8.78 1.95
N GLN A 64 47.06 -8.99 2.35
CA GLN A 64 47.70 -10.30 2.21
C GLN A 64 47.18 -11.24 3.31
N ILE A 65 46.71 -12.43 2.93
CA ILE A 65 46.07 -13.40 3.85
C ILE A 65 46.84 -14.72 3.96
N ASP A 66 48.11 -14.71 3.52
CA ASP A 66 48.97 -15.90 3.43
C ASP A 66 50.09 -16.01 4.48
N ILE A 67 50.45 -14.94 5.19
CA ILE A 67 51.67 -14.90 6.00
C ILE A 67 51.36 -14.81 7.50
N GLU A 68 51.55 -15.91 8.23
CA GLU A 68 51.48 -15.97 9.71
C GLU A 68 52.61 -15.16 10.40
N ASN A 69 53.70 -14.85 9.69
CA ASN A 69 54.86 -14.09 10.19
C ASN A 69 54.73 -12.55 10.02
N MET A 70 53.55 -12.01 9.71
CA MET A 70 53.34 -10.56 9.70
C MET A 70 53.19 -10.03 11.13
N ARG A 71 53.90 -8.94 11.47
CA ARG A 71 53.78 -8.21 12.76
C ARG A 71 52.35 -7.75 13.13
N LEU A 72 51.39 -7.85 12.21
CA LEU A 72 50.00 -7.37 12.31
C LEU A 72 48.95 -8.47 12.03
N TRP A 73 49.33 -9.76 12.09
CA TRP A 73 48.41 -10.87 11.89
C TRP A 73 47.41 -10.96 13.06
N THR A 74 46.12 -11.04 12.75
CA THR A 74 45.01 -11.06 13.73
C THR A 74 44.04 -12.20 13.43
N ASP A 75 43.14 -12.51 14.37
CA ASP A 75 42.08 -13.52 14.17
C ASP A 75 41.22 -13.24 12.92
N LYS A 76 41.08 -11.97 12.54
CA LYS A 76 40.38 -11.57 11.30
C LYS A 76 41.12 -12.03 10.04
N HIS A 77 42.46 -12.03 10.04
CA HIS A 77 43.26 -12.56 8.94
C HIS A 77 43.08 -14.08 8.82
N ALA A 78 43.12 -14.80 9.95
CA ALA A 78 42.87 -16.22 9.99
C ALA A 78 41.46 -16.58 9.50
N ALA A 79 40.44 -15.83 9.92
CA ALA A 79 39.06 -15.98 9.46
C ALA A 79 38.92 -15.73 7.96
N CYS A 80 39.49 -14.64 7.42
CA CYS A 80 39.45 -14.35 5.99
C CYS A 80 40.16 -15.42 5.15
N ARG A 81 41.25 -16.00 5.67
CA ARG A 81 42.00 -17.09 5.03
C ARG A 81 41.19 -18.39 4.92
N SER A 82 40.52 -18.78 6.00
CA SER A 82 39.81 -20.06 6.11
C SER A 82 38.39 -20.00 5.55
N ALA A 83 37.78 -18.82 5.49
CA ALA A 83 36.42 -18.61 5.01
C ALA A 83 36.21 -19.13 3.59
N ARG A 84 35.08 -19.80 3.37
CA ARG A 84 34.62 -20.31 2.08
C ARG A 84 33.89 -19.21 1.31
N HIS A 85 33.57 -19.51 0.06
CA HIS A 85 32.76 -18.64 -0.77
C HIS A 85 31.38 -18.43 -0.11
N ASN A 86 30.91 -17.17 -0.07
CA ASN A 86 29.69 -16.69 0.59
C ASN A 86 29.71 -16.66 2.13
N ASP A 87 30.79 -17.07 2.78
CA ASP A 87 30.93 -16.88 4.23
C ASP A 87 31.03 -15.38 4.56
N THR A 88 30.59 -15.01 5.76
CA THR A 88 30.70 -13.65 6.27
C THR A 88 31.90 -13.54 7.21
N VAL A 89 32.76 -12.53 6.99
CA VAL A 89 33.95 -12.27 7.81
C VAL A 89 34.11 -10.79 8.08
N CYS A 90 34.94 -10.42 9.06
CA CYS A 90 35.32 -9.02 9.26
C CYS A 90 36.61 -8.70 8.52
N CYS A 91 36.63 -7.61 7.77
CA CYS A 91 37.83 -7.10 7.10
C CYS A 91 38.95 -6.89 8.14
N PRO A 92 40.19 -7.38 7.90
CA PRO A 92 41.28 -7.18 8.85
C PRO A 92 41.75 -5.73 8.97
N VAL A 93 41.49 -4.89 7.96
CA VAL A 93 41.94 -3.49 7.94
C VAL A 93 40.92 -2.53 8.52
N CYS A 94 39.66 -2.56 8.04
CA CYS A 94 38.62 -1.64 8.52
C CYS A 94 37.68 -2.26 9.56
N GLY A 95 37.73 -3.59 9.76
CA GLY A 95 36.86 -4.29 10.69
C GLY A 95 35.43 -4.52 10.19
N HIS A 96 35.08 -4.02 9.01
CA HIS A 96 33.73 -4.10 8.44
C HIS A 96 33.30 -5.54 8.14
N GLU A 97 32.03 -5.87 8.39
CA GLU A 97 31.45 -7.17 8.05
C GLU A 97 31.24 -7.26 6.53
N VAL A 98 31.81 -8.29 5.90
CA VAL A 98 31.87 -8.45 4.45
C VAL A 98 31.64 -9.89 4.03
N GLN A 99 30.97 -10.10 2.89
CA GLN A 99 30.77 -11.43 2.32
C GLN A 99 31.94 -11.84 1.44
N VAL A 100 32.50 -13.03 1.68
CA VAL A 100 33.64 -13.56 0.93
C VAL A 100 33.22 -14.00 -0.47
N LYS A 101 33.96 -13.56 -1.48
CA LYS A 101 33.81 -13.98 -2.87
C LYS A 101 35.16 -14.43 -3.43
N ASP A 102 35.15 -15.44 -4.30
CA ASP A 102 36.37 -15.85 -4.99
C ASP A 102 36.45 -15.06 -6.30
N ALA A 103 37.53 -14.31 -6.52
CA ALA A 103 37.65 -13.43 -7.69
C ALA A 103 37.70 -14.17 -9.03
N GLY A 104 38.04 -15.47 -9.02
CA GLY A 104 38.04 -16.34 -10.19
C GLY A 104 36.69 -16.97 -10.54
N ARG A 105 35.66 -16.81 -9.70
CA ARG A 105 34.30 -17.31 -10.01
C ARG A 105 33.51 -16.28 -10.82
N GLY A 106 32.48 -16.74 -11.53
CA GLY A 106 31.57 -15.86 -12.28
C GLY A 106 30.88 -14.84 -11.37
N ARG A 107 30.84 -13.58 -11.82
CA ARG A 107 30.30 -12.44 -11.08
C ARG A 107 29.13 -11.74 -11.77
N SER A 108 28.50 -12.38 -12.76
CA SER A 108 27.49 -11.73 -13.63
C SER A 108 26.26 -11.18 -12.89
N GLN A 109 26.04 -11.57 -11.64
CA GLN A 109 24.93 -11.12 -10.79
C GLN A 109 25.37 -10.22 -9.63
N LEU A 110 26.67 -9.89 -9.50
CA LEU A 110 27.17 -9.06 -8.39
C LEU A 110 27.08 -7.57 -8.78
N ILE A 111 25.86 -7.05 -8.72
CA ILE A 111 25.57 -5.63 -8.92
C ILE A 111 24.71 -5.17 -7.74
N ASN A 112 25.25 -4.29 -6.92
CA ASN A 112 24.46 -3.60 -5.91
C ASN A 112 23.70 -2.47 -6.61
N THR A 113 22.40 -2.32 -6.36
CA THR A 113 21.60 -1.25 -6.97
C THR A 113 20.61 -0.69 -5.97
N ALA A 114 20.58 0.63 -5.85
CA ALA A 114 19.66 1.33 -4.96
C ALA A 114 19.17 2.66 -5.57
N VAL A 115 18.22 3.30 -4.89
CA VAL A 115 17.77 4.66 -5.21
C VAL A 115 18.05 5.59 -4.05
N VAL A 116 18.69 6.72 -4.34
CA VAL A 116 18.95 7.79 -3.39
C VAL A 116 18.01 8.96 -3.70
N ALA A 117 17.30 9.44 -2.68
CA ALA A 117 16.51 10.65 -2.71
C ALA A 117 17.38 11.83 -2.26
N VAL A 118 17.99 12.52 -3.23
CA VAL A 118 18.85 13.66 -2.99
C VAL A 118 18.00 14.90 -2.75
N THR A 119 18.08 15.46 -1.56
CA THR A 119 17.33 16.65 -1.19
C THR A 119 18.20 17.88 -1.35
N GLN A 120 17.70 18.87 -2.11
CA GLN A 120 18.39 20.14 -2.32
C GLN A 120 17.45 21.30 -2.08
N ARG A 121 17.91 22.31 -1.32
CA ARG A 121 17.24 23.61 -1.25
C ARG A 121 17.41 24.35 -2.57
N THR A 122 16.31 24.90 -3.07
CA THR A 122 16.30 25.79 -4.23
C THR A 122 16.48 27.25 -3.82
N ARG A 123 16.85 28.12 -4.78
CA ARG A 123 17.12 29.55 -4.50
C ARG A 123 15.93 30.28 -3.86
N ASN A 124 14.70 29.91 -4.21
CA ASN A 124 13.48 30.52 -3.67
C ASN A 124 13.02 29.91 -2.33
N GLY A 125 13.88 29.11 -1.68
CA GLY A 125 13.61 28.50 -0.38
C GLY A 125 12.72 27.25 -0.44
N GLY A 126 12.33 26.77 -1.62
CA GLY A 126 11.67 25.47 -1.76
C GLY A 126 12.65 24.30 -1.67
N ILE A 127 12.11 23.09 -1.57
CA ILE A 127 12.85 21.84 -1.54
C ILE A 127 12.65 21.12 -2.89
N LEU A 128 13.73 20.59 -3.46
CA LEU A 128 13.72 19.67 -4.60
C LEU A 128 14.27 18.31 -4.16
N LEU A 129 13.45 17.26 -4.25
CA LEU A 129 13.86 15.87 -4.08
C LEU A 129 14.14 15.28 -5.47
N SER A 130 15.35 14.78 -5.69
CA SER A 130 15.77 14.11 -6.92
C SER A 130 16.09 12.64 -6.64
N PHE A 131 15.39 11.73 -7.30
CA PHE A 131 15.55 10.28 -7.12
C PHE A 131 16.50 9.75 -8.18
N VAL A 132 17.70 9.39 -7.75
CA VAL A 132 18.79 8.94 -8.62
C VAL A 132 19.08 7.48 -8.36
N ARG A 133 19.29 6.71 -9.43
CA ARG A 133 19.80 5.35 -9.28
C ARG A 133 21.30 5.39 -8.99
N VAL A 134 21.75 4.54 -8.09
CA VAL A 134 23.17 4.32 -7.78
C VAL A 134 23.46 2.83 -7.87
N TYR A 135 24.67 2.47 -8.27
CA TYR A 135 25.10 1.08 -8.37
C TYR A 135 26.59 0.91 -8.08
N GLU A 136 26.95 -0.28 -7.59
CA GLU A 136 28.31 -0.82 -7.57
C GLU A 136 28.33 -2.08 -8.42
N ASP A 137 28.95 -2.02 -9.59
CA ASP A 137 28.97 -3.11 -10.57
C ASP A 137 30.28 -3.89 -10.48
N TYR A 138 30.24 -5.06 -9.85
CA TYR A 138 31.38 -5.95 -9.68
C TYR A 138 31.48 -7.02 -10.79
N THR A 139 30.61 -6.97 -11.81
CA THR A 139 30.54 -8.00 -12.85
C THR A 139 31.82 -8.07 -13.68
N ARG A 140 32.37 -6.90 -14.04
CA ARG A 140 33.58 -6.77 -14.86
C ARG A 140 34.83 -6.60 -14.01
N ASN A 141 34.79 -5.69 -13.03
CA ASN A 141 35.91 -5.38 -12.16
C ASN A 141 35.47 -5.40 -10.69
N TYR A 142 36.04 -6.30 -9.89
CA TYR A 142 35.69 -6.42 -8.47
C TYR A 142 36.26 -5.30 -7.59
N LYS A 143 37.11 -4.44 -8.16
CA LYS A 143 37.59 -3.18 -7.55
C LYS A 143 36.81 -1.96 -8.07
N ALA A 144 35.56 -2.16 -8.50
CA ALA A 144 34.71 -1.10 -9.03
C ALA A 144 34.43 -0.01 -7.97
N ALA A 145 34.25 1.22 -8.45
CA ALA A 145 33.83 2.35 -7.64
C ALA A 145 32.32 2.57 -7.81
N PRO A 146 31.64 3.18 -6.83
CA PRO A 146 30.23 3.54 -6.95
C PRO A 146 29.98 4.48 -8.13
N GLU A 147 28.92 4.20 -8.86
CA GLU A 147 28.49 4.98 -10.01
C GLU A 147 27.08 5.55 -9.79
N ARG A 148 26.88 6.76 -10.32
CA ARG A 148 25.57 7.41 -10.36
C ARG A 148 24.95 7.13 -11.72
N GLY A 149 23.83 6.45 -11.71
CA GLY A 149 23.01 6.25 -12.90
C GLY A 149 22.03 7.40 -13.15
N THR A 150 20.93 7.04 -13.79
CA THR A 150 19.92 7.95 -14.31
C THR A 150 19.11 8.63 -13.20
N LEU A 151 18.70 9.88 -13.44
CA LEU A 151 17.66 10.56 -12.68
C LEU A 151 16.30 9.99 -13.08
N LEU A 152 15.63 9.31 -12.15
CA LEU A 152 14.38 8.60 -12.43
C LEU A 152 13.17 9.52 -12.30
N TYR A 153 13.17 10.34 -11.26
CA TYR A 153 12.03 11.16 -10.85
C TYR A 153 12.52 12.32 -9.99
N ALA A 154 11.78 13.42 -9.98
CA ALA A 154 11.99 14.50 -9.02
C ALA A 154 10.68 15.18 -8.64
N ALA A 155 10.64 15.73 -7.44
CA ALA A 155 9.50 16.50 -6.96
C ALA A 155 9.96 17.75 -6.23
N TYR A 156 9.29 18.86 -6.54
CA TYR A 156 9.54 20.16 -5.93
C TYR A 156 8.38 20.55 -5.02
N PHE A 157 8.72 21.14 -3.87
CA PHE A 157 7.76 21.61 -2.88
C PHE A 157 8.18 22.97 -2.30
N ASN A 158 7.20 23.87 -2.19
CA ASN A 158 7.29 25.11 -1.44
C ASN A 158 5.87 25.48 -0.97
N LEU A 159 5.71 26.51 -0.13
CA LEU A 159 4.40 26.89 0.40
C LEU A 159 3.45 27.28 -0.74
N GLY A 160 2.35 26.54 -0.88
CA GLY A 160 1.35 26.69 -1.96
C GLY A 160 1.85 26.29 -3.35
N GLN A 161 2.99 25.60 -3.46
CA GLN A 161 3.69 25.36 -4.71
C GLN A 161 4.23 23.93 -4.77
N HIS A 162 3.94 23.22 -5.85
CA HIS A 162 4.58 21.94 -6.15
C HIS A 162 4.65 21.67 -7.65
N PHE A 163 5.58 20.81 -8.04
CA PHE A 163 5.55 20.14 -9.34
C PHE A 163 6.28 18.81 -9.25
N VAL A 164 6.01 17.93 -10.22
CA VAL A 164 6.74 16.69 -10.42
C VAL A 164 7.47 16.74 -11.74
N ALA A 165 8.57 16.02 -11.85
CA ALA A 165 9.40 15.96 -13.04
C ALA A 165 9.77 14.48 -13.25
N GLU A 166 9.21 13.86 -14.28
CA GLU A 166 9.31 12.41 -14.53
C GLU A 166 9.91 12.11 -15.91
N GLN A 167 10.63 11.00 -16.02
CA GLN A 167 11.08 10.54 -17.33
C GLN A 167 9.91 10.07 -18.19
N THR A 168 9.95 10.45 -19.46
CA THR A 168 9.03 9.99 -20.50
C THR A 168 9.61 8.80 -21.24
N TYR A 169 8.75 7.96 -21.80
CA TYR A 169 9.13 6.79 -22.59
C TYR A 169 10.07 7.10 -23.79
N GLY A 170 10.15 8.37 -24.23
CA GLY A 170 11.03 8.83 -25.32
C GLY A 170 12.35 9.47 -24.87
N GLY A 171 12.75 9.34 -23.60
CA GLY A 171 14.05 9.83 -23.12
C GLY A 171 14.12 11.31 -22.72
N GLY A 172 12.97 12.01 -22.66
CA GLY A 172 12.86 13.37 -22.14
C GLY A 172 12.29 13.41 -20.73
N LEU A 173 12.32 14.58 -20.08
CA LEU A 173 11.78 14.77 -18.74
C LEU A 173 10.55 15.70 -18.79
N TYR A 174 9.39 15.18 -18.38
CA TYR A 174 8.13 15.89 -18.37
C TYR A 174 7.88 16.50 -17.00
N ILE A 175 7.60 17.81 -16.97
CA ILE A 175 7.29 18.55 -15.74
C ILE A 175 5.78 18.73 -15.67
N SER A 176 5.17 18.43 -14.53
CA SER A 176 3.74 18.58 -14.30
C SER A 176 3.45 19.30 -12.99
N ILE A 177 2.66 20.38 -13.07
CA ILE A 177 2.14 21.11 -11.90
C ILE A 177 0.79 20.57 -11.41
N LYS A 178 0.17 19.66 -12.15
CA LYS A 178 -1.17 19.10 -11.85
C LYS A 178 -1.11 17.72 -11.20
N GLN A 179 -0.04 16.99 -11.46
CA GLN A 179 0.12 15.61 -11.00
C GLN A 179 0.48 15.60 -9.52
N LYS A 180 -0.22 14.76 -8.76
CA LYS A 180 0.15 14.42 -7.38
C LYS A 180 1.47 13.65 -7.44
N PRO A 181 2.45 13.94 -6.56
CA PRO A 181 3.65 13.14 -6.46
C PRO A 181 3.30 11.67 -6.27
N THR A 182 3.91 10.82 -7.08
CA THR A 182 3.58 9.39 -7.12
C THR A 182 3.99 8.73 -5.81
N LEU A 183 3.07 7.94 -5.23
CA LEU A 183 3.25 7.17 -3.99
C LEU A 183 4.31 6.05 -4.10
N ARG A 184 4.93 5.87 -5.28
CA ARG A 184 5.73 4.70 -5.64
C ARG A 184 7.20 4.75 -5.21
N LEU A 185 7.63 5.82 -4.55
CA LEU A 185 9.00 5.96 -4.06
C LEU A 185 8.96 6.39 -2.59
N PRO A 186 8.56 5.48 -1.67
CA PRO A 186 8.63 5.78 -0.25
C PRO A 186 10.09 6.05 0.13
N CYS A 187 10.32 6.83 1.18
CA CYS A 187 11.64 7.26 1.61
C CYS A 187 11.96 6.65 2.97
N THR A 188 13.21 6.26 3.19
CA THR A 188 13.65 5.76 4.51
C THR A 188 14.94 6.47 4.94
N VAL A 189 15.08 6.58 6.26
CA VAL A 189 16.22 7.22 6.94
C VAL A 189 17.37 6.24 7.18
N GLU A 190 17.08 4.94 7.28
CA GLU A 190 18.09 3.93 7.60
C GLU A 190 18.34 2.95 6.44
N PRO A 191 19.56 2.43 6.29
CA PRO A 191 19.82 1.29 5.44
C PRO A 191 19.07 0.07 5.99
N VAL A 192 18.17 -0.51 5.18
CA VAL A 192 17.41 -1.71 5.54
C VAL A 192 17.96 -2.82 4.69
N LYS A 193 18.37 -3.93 5.32
CA LYS A 193 18.86 -5.14 4.65
C LYS A 193 17.64 -5.97 4.25
N LEU A 194 17.36 -6.11 2.95
CA LEU A 194 16.35 -7.03 2.42
C LEU A 194 17.03 -8.00 1.45
N ASP A 195 16.46 -9.17 1.17
CA ASP A 195 17.12 -10.16 0.30
C ASP A 195 17.05 -9.70 -1.18
N HIS A 196 18.18 -9.24 -1.72
CA HIS A 196 18.28 -8.47 -2.96
C HIS A 196 18.38 -9.32 -4.24
N ASN A 197 17.49 -10.30 -4.42
CA ASN A 197 17.47 -11.11 -5.65
C ASN A 197 16.42 -10.69 -6.70
N SER A 198 15.86 -9.47 -6.64
CA SER A 198 14.98 -8.97 -7.72
C SER A 198 14.93 -7.45 -7.90
N TRP A 199 14.68 -7.01 -9.14
CA TRP A 199 14.39 -5.62 -9.55
C TRP A 199 13.28 -4.93 -8.75
N LYS A 200 12.45 -5.67 -8.00
CA LYS A 200 11.41 -5.12 -7.12
C LYS A 200 11.94 -4.51 -5.82
N CYS A 201 13.24 -4.57 -5.57
CA CYS A 201 13.90 -4.01 -4.37
C CYS A 201 13.53 -2.54 -4.08
N THR A 202 13.40 -1.71 -5.12
CA THR A 202 13.03 -0.29 -4.96
C THR A 202 11.61 -0.03 -4.45
N GLU A 203 10.67 -0.98 -4.62
CA GLU A 203 9.30 -0.86 -4.08
C GLU A 203 9.23 -1.29 -2.60
N GLY A 204 10.16 -2.12 -2.13
CA GLY A 204 10.21 -2.61 -0.74
C GLY A 204 11.17 -1.85 0.19
N GLU A 205 12.29 -1.33 -0.33
CA GLU A 205 13.36 -0.71 0.48
C GLU A 205 13.22 0.81 0.65
N GLY A 206 12.48 1.44 -0.27
CA GLY A 206 12.40 2.89 -0.37
C GLY A 206 13.71 3.56 -0.78
N ALA A 207 13.61 4.84 -1.15
CA ALA A 207 14.76 5.67 -1.45
C ALA A 207 15.47 6.12 -0.17
N LYS A 208 16.80 6.00 -0.14
CA LYS A 208 17.61 6.49 0.98
C LYS A 208 17.75 8.01 0.92
N LEU A 209 17.47 8.70 2.01
CA LEU A 209 17.45 10.16 2.05
C LEU A 209 18.85 10.75 2.21
N LEU A 210 19.26 11.60 1.28
CA LEU A 210 20.52 12.34 1.36
C LEU A 210 20.25 13.84 1.57
N GLY A 211 20.63 14.36 2.74
CA GLY A 211 20.61 15.79 3.06
C GLY A 211 19.23 16.39 3.28
N PHE A 212 18.24 15.57 3.69
CA PHE A 212 16.87 16.03 3.87
C PHE A 212 16.74 17.06 5.01
N GLU A 213 17.23 16.72 6.21
CA GLU A 213 17.14 17.59 7.39
C GLU A 213 17.82 18.94 7.17
N GLU A 214 19.07 18.94 6.68
CA GLU A 214 19.83 20.16 6.35
C GLU A 214 19.06 21.05 5.34
N ALA A 215 18.46 20.44 4.33
CA ALA A 215 17.67 21.17 3.34
C ALA A 215 16.35 21.68 3.93
N LEU A 216 15.70 20.91 4.79
CA LEU A 216 14.45 21.24 5.44
C LEU A 216 14.61 22.46 6.36
N GLU A 217 15.59 22.44 7.27
CA GLU A 217 15.89 23.51 8.21
C GLU A 217 16.11 24.87 7.51
N ARG A 218 16.77 24.84 6.36
CA ARG A 218 17.12 26.03 5.57
C ARG A 218 16.02 26.45 4.58
N SER A 219 14.93 25.68 4.49
CA SER A 219 13.84 25.93 3.54
C SER A 219 12.69 26.73 4.17
N ASN A 220 11.73 27.14 3.32
CA ASN A 220 10.46 27.69 3.76
C ASN A 220 9.54 26.64 4.41
N LEU A 221 9.92 25.35 4.34
CA LEU A 221 9.18 24.22 4.92
C LEU A 221 9.74 23.79 6.29
N ARG A 222 10.69 24.55 6.86
CA ARG A 222 11.40 24.23 8.12
C ARG A 222 10.52 23.93 9.34
N TYR A 223 9.25 24.33 9.33
CA TYR A 223 8.30 24.06 10.41
C TYR A 223 7.49 22.78 10.21
N LEU A 224 7.76 22.02 9.15
CA LEU A 224 7.20 20.69 8.94
C LEU A 224 7.65 19.79 10.11
N PRO A 225 6.73 19.28 10.95
CA PRO A 225 7.07 18.37 12.04
C PRO A 225 7.26 16.95 11.49
N TRP A 226 8.34 16.76 10.72
CA TRP A 226 8.61 15.55 9.96
C TRP A 226 8.92 14.33 10.85
N GLU A 227 9.64 14.52 11.96
CA GLU A 227 10.00 13.45 12.90
C GLU A 227 8.75 12.84 13.55
N ALA A 228 7.87 13.68 14.10
CA ALA A 228 6.60 13.22 14.68
C ALA A 228 5.70 12.54 13.64
N TYR A 229 5.72 12.99 12.38
CA TYR A 229 5.05 12.27 11.31
C TYR A 229 5.70 10.90 11.07
N HIS A 230 7.03 10.84 11.00
CA HIS A 230 7.78 9.62 10.75
C HIS A 230 7.45 8.57 11.81
N GLU A 231 7.46 8.93 13.09
CA GLU A 231 7.08 8.05 14.20
C GLU A 231 5.65 7.52 14.05
N CYS A 232 4.67 8.39 13.80
CA CYS A 232 3.28 7.98 13.57
C CYS A 232 3.15 7.03 12.36
N ALA A 233 3.86 7.31 11.27
CA ALA A 233 3.85 6.47 10.08
C ALA A 233 4.47 5.09 10.35
N GLN A 234 5.61 5.02 11.06
CA GLN A 234 6.21 3.74 11.48
C GLN A 234 5.22 2.90 12.32
N GLN A 235 4.57 3.53 13.31
CA GLN A 235 3.60 2.85 14.17
C GLN A 235 2.40 2.31 13.40
N LEU A 236 1.93 3.05 12.39
CA LEU A 236 0.76 2.70 11.59
C LEU A 236 0.96 1.38 10.82
N TYR A 237 2.16 1.13 10.31
CA TYR A 237 2.46 -0.09 9.58
C TYR A 237 2.62 -1.32 10.48
N ARG A 238 2.76 -1.14 11.81
CA ARG A 238 2.98 -2.22 12.80
C ARG A 238 3.99 -3.27 12.30
N SER A 239 4.96 -2.88 11.48
CA SER A 239 5.77 -3.83 10.75
C SER A 239 6.82 -4.43 11.68
N THR A 240 7.05 -5.73 11.54
CA THR A 240 8.22 -6.41 12.10
C THR A 240 9.53 -5.96 11.45
N ILE A 241 9.43 -5.21 10.34
CA ILE A 241 10.54 -4.56 9.66
C ILE A 241 10.83 -3.24 10.38
N THR A 242 11.97 -3.18 11.06
CA THR A 242 12.54 -1.92 11.59
C THR A 242 12.77 -0.96 10.42
N ASN A 243 12.32 0.30 10.55
CA ASN A 243 12.50 1.39 9.57
C ASN A 243 11.73 1.22 8.24
N TYR A 244 10.42 0.99 8.35
CA TYR A 244 9.53 0.96 7.19
C TYR A 244 9.65 2.26 6.36
N PRO A 245 9.76 2.18 5.02
CA PRO A 245 9.79 3.37 4.17
C PRO A 245 8.50 4.20 4.26
N VAL A 246 8.60 5.48 4.62
CA VAL A 246 7.44 6.37 4.78
C VAL A 246 7.21 7.25 3.54
N ASN A 247 5.97 7.67 3.31
CA ASN A 247 5.58 8.50 2.17
C ASN A 247 5.89 9.99 2.36
N LEU A 248 7.19 10.33 2.35
CA LEU A 248 7.66 11.71 2.47
C LEU A 248 7.14 12.62 1.34
N LEU A 249 7.01 12.11 0.11
CA LEU A 249 6.46 12.89 -1.01
C LEU A 249 5.00 13.28 -0.76
N GLY A 250 4.21 12.38 -0.21
CA GLY A 250 2.84 12.63 0.19
C GLY A 250 2.74 13.66 1.32
N LEU A 251 3.62 13.56 2.32
CA LEU A 251 3.70 14.52 3.42
C LEU A 251 4.03 15.93 2.91
N LEU A 252 5.10 16.07 2.12
CA LEU A 252 5.51 17.34 1.52
C LEU A 252 4.43 17.90 0.61
N TYR A 253 3.72 17.05 -0.13
CA TYR A 253 2.58 17.47 -0.94
C TYR A 253 1.43 18.02 -0.10
N GLN A 254 1.04 17.33 0.96
CA GLN A 254 -0.01 17.78 1.88
C GLN A 254 0.40 19.07 2.59
N TYR A 255 1.63 19.14 3.11
CA TYR A 255 2.16 20.30 3.81
C TYR A 255 2.31 21.52 2.87
N SER A 256 2.75 21.32 1.62
CA SER A 256 2.82 22.41 0.64
C SER A 256 1.45 23.05 0.41
N ARG A 257 0.36 22.29 0.47
CA ARG A 257 -1.00 22.78 0.22
C ARG A 257 -1.66 23.36 1.46
N TYR A 258 -1.38 22.78 2.63
CA TYR A 258 -2.04 23.09 3.89
C TYR A 258 -1.04 23.15 5.06
N PRO A 259 -0.04 24.05 5.03
CA PRO A 259 1.08 24.03 5.96
C PRO A 259 0.63 24.23 7.41
N VAL A 260 -0.14 25.29 7.67
CA VAL A 260 -0.62 25.63 9.02
C VAL A 260 -1.51 24.55 9.61
N LEU A 261 -2.42 23.97 8.80
CA LEU A 261 -3.31 22.91 9.27
C LEU A 261 -2.53 21.63 9.56
N THR A 262 -1.63 21.23 8.65
CA THR A 262 -0.84 19.99 8.80
C THR A 262 0.09 20.08 10.01
N GLU A 263 0.77 21.22 10.19
CA GLU A 263 1.60 21.48 11.36
C GLU A 263 0.80 21.37 12.66
N ARG A 264 -0.36 22.03 12.74
CA ARG A 264 -1.22 21.99 13.92
C ARG A 264 -1.79 20.61 14.19
N LEU A 265 -2.20 19.87 13.16
CA LEU A 265 -2.69 18.50 13.33
C LEU A 265 -1.66 17.63 14.03
N ILE A 266 -0.41 17.66 13.55
CA ILE A 266 0.68 16.86 14.11
C ILE A 266 1.03 17.36 15.52
N LYS A 267 1.26 18.68 15.70
CA LYS A 267 1.63 19.26 17.01
C LYS A 267 0.54 19.13 18.08
N GLU A 268 -0.74 19.11 17.70
CA GLU A 268 -1.85 18.88 18.62
C GLU A 268 -2.13 17.38 18.85
N GLY A 269 -1.21 16.48 18.45
CA GLY A 269 -1.30 15.04 18.70
C GLY A 269 -2.37 14.34 17.86
N ASN A 270 -2.52 14.74 16.60
CA ASN A 270 -3.32 14.04 15.59
C ASN A 270 -2.40 13.54 14.44
N GLY A 271 -1.15 13.20 14.77
CA GLY A 271 -0.15 12.71 13.81
C GLY A 271 -0.61 11.43 13.11
N ASP A 272 -1.22 10.50 13.83
CA ASP A 272 -1.77 9.25 13.28
C ASP A 272 -2.79 9.49 12.17
N LEU A 273 -3.65 10.50 12.33
CA LEU A 273 -4.61 10.87 11.29
C LEU A 273 -3.89 11.34 10.03
N VAL A 274 -2.85 12.15 10.18
CA VAL A 274 -2.06 12.67 9.05
C VAL A 274 -1.30 11.54 8.38
N ALA A 275 -0.67 10.66 9.14
CA ALA A 275 -0.03 9.45 8.64
C ALA A 275 -1.04 8.60 7.85
N GLU A 276 -2.22 8.32 8.40
CA GLU A 276 -3.23 7.54 7.67
C GLU A 276 -3.69 8.18 6.35
N GLN A 277 -3.86 9.50 6.35
CA GLN A 277 -4.24 10.24 5.14
C GLN A 277 -3.17 10.18 4.06
N VAL A 278 -1.90 10.31 4.46
CA VAL A 278 -0.77 10.39 3.55
C VAL A 278 -0.37 9.00 3.05
N GLU A 279 -0.26 8.02 3.94
CA GLU A 279 0.20 6.66 3.63
C GLU A 279 -0.85 5.85 2.87
N TRP A 280 -2.14 5.93 3.27
CA TRP A 280 -3.22 5.15 2.63
C TRP A 280 -4.03 5.93 1.58
N ASP A 281 -3.62 7.15 1.23
CA ASP A 281 -4.37 8.10 0.39
C ASP A 281 -5.86 8.23 0.83
N CYS A 282 -6.09 8.20 2.14
CA CYS A 282 -7.44 8.10 2.68
C CYS A 282 -8.11 9.47 2.74
N THR A 283 -9.21 9.64 2.01
CA THR A 283 -10.02 10.87 2.11
C THR A 283 -10.95 10.82 3.32
N THR A 284 -10.75 11.72 4.28
CA THR A 284 -11.56 11.81 5.51
C THR A 284 -12.70 12.82 5.43
N GLY A 285 -12.78 13.59 4.32
CA GLY A 285 -13.77 14.65 4.15
C GLY A 285 -13.52 15.91 5.01
N MET A 286 -12.29 16.08 5.48
CA MET A 286 -11.85 17.29 6.19
C MET A 286 -12.07 18.56 5.36
N ASP A 287 -12.41 19.65 6.05
CA ASP A 287 -12.44 20.99 5.50
C ASP A 287 -11.05 21.63 5.58
N TYR A 288 -10.26 21.42 4.54
CA TYR A 288 -8.91 21.97 4.41
C TYR A 288 -8.85 23.50 4.26
N LYS A 289 -9.99 24.21 4.21
CA LYS A 289 -10.01 25.68 4.31
C LYS A 289 -9.81 26.15 5.75
N GLN A 290 -10.05 25.30 6.73
CA GLN A 290 -9.86 25.61 8.14
C GLN A 290 -8.40 25.39 8.53
N VAL A 291 -7.89 26.25 9.42
CA VAL A 291 -6.55 26.10 10.02
C VAL A 291 -6.61 25.61 11.47
N VAL A 292 -7.81 25.31 11.96
CA VAL A 292 -8.03 24.82 13.32
C VAL A 292 -8.44 23.34 13.21
N PRO A 293 -7.68 22.40 13.81
CA PRO A 293 -7.88 20.96 13.62
C PRO A 293 -9.32 20.48 13.80
N TYR A 294 -9.96 20.77 14.93
CA TYR A 294 -11.34 20.31 15.16
C TYR A 294 -12.35 20.87 14.16
N LYS A 295 -12.17 22.13 13.70
CA LYS A 295 -13.01 22.73 12.65
C LYS A 295 -12.78 22.06 11.30
N ALA A 296 -11.51 21.78 10.97
CA ALA A 296 -11.15 21.04 9.75
C ALA A 296 -11.74 19.62 9.77
N MET A 297 -11.78 18.96 10.93
CA MET A 297 -12.45 17.67 11.13
C MET A 297 -13.99 17.78 11.14
N ARG A 298 -14.55 18.99 11.02
CA ARG A 298 -15.99 19.28 11.10
C ARG A 298 -16.61 18.86 12.44
N LEU A 299 -15.85 18.95 13.52
CA LEU A 299 -16.27 18.64 14.89
C LEU A 299 -16.49 19.93 15.68
N THR A 300 -17.31 19.86 16.73
CA THR A 300 -17.30 20.89 17.78
C THR A 300 -16.10 20.67 18.70
N LYS A 301 -15.71 21.70 19.47
CA LYS A 301 -14.62 21.58 20.44
C LYS A 301 -14.89 20.50 21.49
N GLN A 302 -16.15 20.34 21.90
CA GLN A 302 -16.57 19.31 22.86
C GLN A 302 -16.48 17.90 22.26
N GLU A 303 -16.97 17.71 21.03
CA GLU A 303 -16.86 16.43 20.31
C GLU A 303 -15.39 16.02 20.12
N TYR A 304 -14.54 16.98 19.72
CA TYR A 304 -13.11 16.75 19.53
C TYR A 304 -12.42 16.29 20.81
N ARG A 305 -12.66 16.99 21.93
CA ARG A 305 -12.11 16.60 23.24
C ARG A 305 -12.57 15.21 23.66
N LYS A 306 -13.85 14.91 23.50
CA LYS A 306 -14.42 13.61 23.83
C LYS A 306 -13.77 12.48 23.01
N LEU A 307 -13.60 12.68 21.70
CA LEU A 307 -12.97 11.67 20.87
C LEU A 307 -11.51 11.46 21.29
N LYS A 308 -10.73 12.53 21.48
CA LYS A 308 -9.32 12.40 21.93
C LYS A 308 -9.15 11.66 23.25
N THR A 309 -10.12 11.73 24.16
CA THR A 309 -10.04 11.03 25.46
C THR A 309 -10.38 9.54 25.38
N GLN A 310 -11.14 9.13 24.35
CA GLN A 310 -11.62 7.76 24.23
C GLN A 310 -10.75 6.93 23.28
N ASP A 311 -10.31 7.52 22.17
CA ASP A 311 -9.52 6.86 21.13
C ASP A 311 -8.68 7.88 20.35
N ASN A 312 -7.64 7.42 19.64
CA ASN A 312 -6.96 8.27 18.65
C ASN A 312 -7.92 8.57 17.49
N ILE A 313 -7.99 9.84 17.09
CA ILE A 313 -8.84 10.26 15.97
C ILE A 313 -8.19 9.78 14.67
N CYS A 314 -8.80 8.76 14.05
CA CYS A 314 -8.35 8.19 12.78
C CYS A 314 -9.35 8.49 11.64
N CYS A 315 -8.99 8.09 10.43
CA CYS A 315 -9.82 8.27 9.23
C CYS A 315 -11.19 7.60 9.38
N SER A 316 -11.23 6.39 9.97
CA SER A 316 -12.46 5.64 10.22
C SER A 316 -13.37 6.37 11.21
N THR A 317 -12.80 6.94 12.28
CA THR A 317 -13.53 7.77 13.25
C THR A 317 -14.14 9.00 12.59
N LEU A 318 -13.41 9.69 11.71
CA LEU A 318 -13.95 10.83 10.96
C LEU A 318 -15.06 10.45 9.97
N LYS A 319 -14.95 9.29 9.30
CA LYS A 319 -16.02 8.77 8.44
C LYS A 319 -17.27 8.41 9.25
N ALA A 320 -17.10 7.79 10.42
CA ALA A 320 -18.20 7.45 11.32
C ALA A 320 -18.92 8.70 11.86
N THR A 321 -18.18 9.71 12.31
CA THR A 321 -18.74 10.99 12.80
C THR A 321 -19.45 11.77 11.69
N LYS A 322 -18.92 11.76 10.46
CA LYS A 322 -19.60 12.32 9.28
C LYS A 322 -20.92 11.61 9.01
N ALA A 323 -20.94 10.28 9.08
CA ALA A 323 -22.16 9.49 8.93
C ALA A 323 -23.18 9.82 10.02
N LEU A 324 -22.76 9.86 11.29
CA LEU A 324 -23.61 10.27 12.41
C LEU A 324 -24.33 11.59 12.15
N LYS A 325 -23.58 12.61 11.70
CA LYS A 325 -24.14 13.92 11.36
C LYS A 325 -25.09 13.86 10.17
N LYS A 326 -24.74 13.11 9.11
CA LYS A 326 -25.63 12.89 7.95
C LYS A 326 -26.97 12.28 8.37
N TYR A 327 -26.96 11.33 9.30
CA TYR A 327 -28.17 10.62 9.75
C TYR A 327 -28.91 11.34 10.88
N GLY A 328 -28.40 12.47 11.39
CA GLY A 328 -29.02 13.25 12.47
C GLY A 328 -28.95 12.55 13.83
N CYS A 329 -27.91 11.74 14.06
CA CYS A 329 -27.73 10.99 15.30
C CYS A 329 -26.89 11.78 16.32
N LYS A 330 -27.21 11.63 17.62
CA LYS A 330 -26.40 12.20 18.70
C LYS A 330 -25.04 11.49 18.79
N MET A 331 -23.99 12.23 19.16
CA MET A 331 -22.61 11.76 19.31
C MET A 331 -22.40 10.98 20.64
N THR A 332 -23.10 9.87 20.80
CA THR A 332 -22.91 8.92 21.92
C THR A 332 -21.97 7.79 21.50
N ASP A 333 -21.34 7.13 22.45
CA ASP A 333 -20.33 6.09 22.19
C ASP A 333 -20.94 4.93 21.41
N LYS A 334 -22.14 4.50 21.82
CA LYS A 334 -22.94 3.50 21.11
C LYS A 334 -23.18 3.87 19.64
N ASN A 335 -23.48 5.13 19.37
CA ASN A 335 -23.75 5.60 18.01
C ASN A 335 -22.45 5.72 17.20
N ILE A 336 -21.33 6.14 17.81
CA ILE A 336 -20.01 6.15 17.16
C ILE A 336 -19.61 4.73 16.75
N LEU A 337 -19.65 3.78 17.70
CA LEU A 337 -19.32 2.37 17.46
C LEU A 337 -20.21 1.76 16.36
N PHE A 338 -21.50 2.12 16.34
CA PHE A 338 -22.42 1.66 15.29
C PHE A 338 -21.95 2.02 13.88
N PHE A 339 -21.57 3.28 13.64
CA PHE A 339 -21.07 3.70 12.32
C PHE A 339 -19.61 3.36 12.07
N LEU A 340 -18.82 3.16 13.13
CA LEU A 340 -17.45 2.70 13.02
C LEU A 340 -17.39 1.26 12.52
N ALA A 341 -18.31 0.40 12.95
CA ALA A 341 -18.45 -0.97 12.43
C ALA A 341 -18.60 -1.00 10.90
N PHE A 342 -19.21 0.04 10.31
CA PHE A 342 -19.41 0.11 8.86
C PHE A 342 -18.11 0.39 8.10
N GLN A 343 -17.06 0.87 8.77
CA GLN A 343 -15.77 1.15 8.13
C GLN A 343 -14.92 -0.12 7.99
N TYR A 344 -15.24 -1.17 8.76
CA TYR A 344 -14.50 -2.43 8.77
C TYR A 344 -15.24 -3.58 8.06
N THR A 345 -16.38 -3.29 7.41
CA THR A 345 -17.13 -4.28 6.62
C THR A 345 -16.91 -4.11 5.13
N TRP A 346 -16.74 -5.24 4.43
CA TRP A 346 -16.69 -5.32 2.97
C TRP A 346 -18.01 -4.87 2.30
N SER A 347 -19.11 -4.80 3.05
CA SER A 347 -20.45 -4.46 2.55
C SER A 347 -20.93 -3.06 2.95
N GLN A 348 -20.02 -2.10 3.16
CA GLN A 348 -20.34 -0.75 3.64
C GLN A 348 -21.48 -0.08 2.88
N ARG A 349 -21.45 -0.13 1.54
CA ARG A 349 -22.50 0.48 0.69
C ARG A 349 -23.86 -0.20 0.89
N LYS A 350 -23.90 -1.52 1.10
CA LYS A 350 -25.14 -2.24 1.41
C LYS A 350 -25.67 -1.79 2.77
N CYS A 351 -24.82 -1.71 3.79
CA CYS A 351 -25.21 -1.27 5.14
C CYS A 351 -25.86 0.12 5.15
N TYR A 352 -25.27 1.09 4.43
CA TYR A 352 -25.87 2.43 4.33
C TYR A 352 -27.22 2.45 3.60
N LYS A 353 -27.34 1.72 2.48
CA LYS A 353 -28.63 1.62 1.76
C LYS A 353 -29.72 0.97 2.62
N ALA A 354 -29.36 -0.10 3.31
CA ALA A 354 -30.24 -0.81 4.23
C ALA A 354 -30.71 0.13 5.37
N LEU A 355 -29.78 0.91 5.94
CA LEU A 355 -30.11 1.93 6.94
C LEU A 355 -31.00 3.05 6.37
N ASP A 356 -30.80 3.47 5.12
CA ASP A 356 -31.63 4.48 4.46
C ASP A 356 -33.10 4.02 4.35
N VAL A 357 -33.34 2.74 4.05
CA VAL A 357 -34.71 2.17 4.01
C VAL A 357 -35.35 2.19 5.40
N LEU A 358 -34.64 1.73 6.44
CA LEU A 358 -35.15 1.80 7.83
C LEU A 358 -35.51 3.24 8.23
N ARG A 359 -34.73 4.22 7.77
CA ARG A 359 -34.94 5.65 8.08
C ARG A 359 -36.17 6.26 7.43
N GLN A 360 -36.74 5.62 6.41
CA GLN A 360 -38.03 6.03 5.83
C GLN A 360 -39.19 5.76 6.80
N HIS A 361 -39.05 4.77 7.69
CA HIS A 361 -40.12 4.34 8.60
C HIS A 361 -39.82 4.61 10.09
N LEU A 362 -38.55 4.81 10.45
CA LEU A 362 -38.09 4.99 11.83
C LEU A 362 -37.27 6.27 11.98
N SER A 363 -37.39 6.93 13.14
CA SER A 363 -36.47 8.02 13.52
C SER A 363 -35.01 7.52 13.63
N PRO A 364 -33.99 8.40 13.57
CA PRO A 364 -32.58 7.98 13.51
C PRO A 364 -32.19 7.02 14.64
N GLN A 365 -32.54 7.38 15.87
CA GLN A 365 -32.20 6.57 17.04
C GLN A 365 -33.03 5.28 17.09
N LYS A 366 -34.29 5.29 16.64
CA LYS A 366 -35.12 4.09 16.59
C LYS A 366 -34.58 3.08 15.58
N ALA A 367 -34.07 3.53 14.43
CA ALA A 367 -33.42 2.67 13.44
C ALA A 367 -32.16 2.00 14.03
N ILE A 368 -31.26 2.79 14.64
CA ILE A 368 -30.05 2.26 15.30
C ILE A 368 -30.41 1.28 16.42
N ASN A 369 -31.41 1.61 17.23
CA ASN A 369 -31.84 0.74 18.33
C ASN A 369 -32.47 -0.56 17.81
N TRP A 370 -33.22 -0.51 16.71
CA TRP A 370 -33.75 -1.71 16.06
C TRP A 370 -32.61 -2.61 15.57
N VAL A 371 -31.63 -2.06 14.84
CA VAL A 371 -30.48 -2.84 14.35
C VAL A 371 -29.69 -3.45 15.52
N ASN A 372 -29.39 -2.67 16.56
CA ASN A 372 -28.67 -3.17 17.72
C ASN A 372 -29.45 -4.23 18.50
N ARG A 373 -30.79 -4.17 18.53
CA ARG A 373 -31.62 -5.20 19.14
C ARG A 373 -31.54 -6.50 18.34
N GLN A 374 -31.62 -6.43 17.02
CA GLN A 374 -31.43 -7.61 16.15
C GLN A 374 -30.01 -8.19 16.32
N ALA A 375 -28.99 -7.32 16.45
CA ALA A 375 -27.61 -7.75 16.69
C ALA A 375 -27.48 -8.57 17.97
N ALA A 376 -28.07 -8.08 19.07
CA ALA A 376 -28.12 -8.80 20.35
C ALA A 376 -28.94 -10.10 20.30
N GLY A 377 -29.93 -10.17 19.40
CA GLY A 377 -30.80 -11.34 19.18
C GLY A 377 -30.18 -12.48 18.37
N GLY A 378 -28.84 -12.54 18.25
CA GLY A 378 -28.13 -13.67 17.63
C GLY A 378 -27.44 -13.39 16.30
N TYR A 379 -27.42 -12.13 15.83
CA TYR A 379 -26.65 -11.70 14.66
C TYR A 379 -25.21 -11.28 14.99
N GLY A 380 -24.94 -10.95 16.25
CA GLY A 380 -23.62 -10.55 16.75
C GLY A 380 -23.28 -9.08 16.47
N THR A 381 -23.32 -8.66 15.20
CA THR A 381 -22.88 -7.31 14.79
C THR A 381 -23.95 -6.54 14.02
N PRO A 382 -24.00 -5.19 14.13
CA PRO A 382 -24.90 -4.36 13.34
C PRO A 382 -24.72 -4.50 11.82
N THR A 383 -23.50 -4.80 11.36
CA THR A 383 -23.19 -4.98 9.94
C THR A 383 -23.79 -6.27 9.38
N ASN A 384 -23.79 -7.35 10.17
CA ASN A 384 -24.45 -8.61 9.79
C ASN A 384 -25.96 -8.42 9.67
N VAL A 385 -26.58 -7.75 10.65
CA VAL A 385 -28.01 -7.41 10.60
C VAL A 385 -28.35 -6.63 9.34
N LEU A 386 -27.58 -5.59 9.01
CA LEU A 386 -27.88 -4.75 7.85
C LEU A 386 -27.59 -5.46 6.50
N SER A 387 -26.63 -6.40 6.48
CA SER A 387 -26.39 -7.23 5.31
C SER A 387 -27.57 -8.16 5.06
N ASP A 388 -27.97 -8.95 6.05
CA ASP A 388 -29.14 -9.84 5.98
C ASP A 388 -30.43 -9.07 5.74
N TYR A 389 -30.58 -7.88 6.33
CA TYR A 389 -31.74 -7.02 6.09
C TYR A 389 -31.78 -6.55 4.62
N SER A 390 -30.63 -6.24 4.02
CA SER A 390 -30.58 -5.93 2.59
C SER A 390 -31.02 -7.11 1.72
N ASP A 391 -30.62 -8.33 2.08
CA ASP A 391 -30.98 -9.55 1.34
C ASP A 391 -32.46 -9.92 1.58
N TYR A 392 -32.97 -9.76 2.80
CA TYR A 392 -34.38 -9.86 3.14
C TYR A 392 -35.25 -8.89 2.33
N LEU A 393 -34.84 -7.63 2.15
CA LEU A 393 -35.56 -6.69 1.30
C LEU A 393 -35.60 -7.13 -0.17
N ASP A 394 -34.53 -7.77 -0.68
CA ASP A 394 -34.53 -8.35 -2.01
C ASP A 394 -35.49 -9.54 -2.11
N GLN A 395 -35.49 -10.41 -1.11
CA GLN A 395 -36.41 -11.55 -1.00
C GLN A 395 -37.87 -11.09 -1.01
N CYS A 396 -38.19 -10.05 -0.22
CA CYS A 396 -39.53 -9.45 -0.20
C CYS A 396 -39.97 -9.01 -1.59
N ARG A 397 -39.10 -8.30 -2.34
CA ARG A 397 -39.41 -7.87 -3.72
C ARG A 397 -39.65 -9.05 -4.65
N ARG A 398 -38.83 -10.12 -4.54
CA ARG A 398 -38.97 -11.34 -5.35
C ARG A 398 -40.23 -12.15 -5.03
N LEU A 399 -40.71 -12.06 -3.79
CA LEU A 399 -41.97 -12.66 -3.35
C LEU A 399 -43.19 -11.76 -3.62
N GLY A 400 -42.99 -10.54 -4.14
CA GLY A 400 -44.07 -9.59 -4.44
C GLY A 400 -44.60 -8.85 -3.21
N LEU A 401 -43.86 -8.85 -2.10
CA LEU A 401 -44.20 -8.10 -0.89
C LEU A 401 -43.85 -6.62 -1.05
N ASP A 402 -44.75 -5.74 -0.62
CA ASP A 402 -44.54 -4.29 -0.64
C ASP A 402 -43.60 -3.85 0.49
N VAL A 403 -42.35 -3.59 0.13
CA VAL A 403 -41.29 -3.15 1.05
C VAL A 403 -41.48 -1.74 1.62
N ASN A 404 -42.49 -0.99 1.16
CA ASN A 404 -42.84 0.31 1.76
C ASN A 404 -43.84 0.17 2.92
N ARG A 405 -44.45 -1.01 3.10
CA ARG A 405 -45.28 -1.27 4.27
C ARG A 405 -44.39 -1.40 5.49
N LYS A 406 -44.75 -0.71 6.57
CA LYS A 406 -43.91 -0.63 7.78
C LYS A 406 -43.67 -2.02 8.40
N GLU A 407 -44.64 -2.90 8.32
CA GLU A 407 -44.60 -4.27 8.86
C GLU A 407 -43.59 -5.14 8.11
N VAL A 408 -43.43 -4.89 6.81
CA VAL A 408 -42.44 -5.55 5.94
C VAL A 408 -41.09 -4.87 6.09
N ALA A 409 -41.05 -3.54 6.07
CA ALA A 409 -39.82 -2.77 6.16
C ALA A 409 -39.13 -2.90 7.52
N VAL A 410 -39.87 -3.07 8.62
CA VAL A 410 -39.33 -3.14 9.98
C VAL A 410 -39.78 -4.43 10.65
N PRO A 411 -39.23 -5.59 10.23
CA PRO A 411 -39.64 -6.87 10.78
C PRO A 411 -39.28 -6.98 12.26
N GLN A 412 -40.12 -7.67 13.04
CA GLN A 412 -39.83 -7.91 14.45
C GLN A 412 -38.70 -8.93 14.63
N ASN A 413 -38.71 -10.01 13.86
CA ASN A 413 -37.68 -11.05 13.86
C ASN A 413 -37.13 -11.21 12.46
N LEU A 414 -36.04 -10.47 12.17
CA LEU A 414 -35.43 -10.45 10.84
C LEU A 414 -34.89 -11.84 10.46
N ARG A 415 -34.28 -12.55 11.42
CA ARG A 415 -33.57 -13.80 11.16
C ARG A 415 -34.49 -14.90 10.68
N ASP A 416 -35.60 -15.07 11.38
CA ASP A 416 -36.56 -16.12 11.04
C ASP A 416 -37.26 -15.83 9.71
N LEU A 417 -37.64 -14.57 9.45
CA LEU A 417 -38.24 -14.18 8.18
C LEU A 417 -37.27 -14.31 7.00
N HIS A 418 -36.01 -13.89 7.18
CA HIS A 418 -34.97 -14.05 6.17
C HIS A 418 -34.73 -15.54 5.84
N ARG A 419 -34.68 -16.41 6.85
CA ARG A 419 -34.57 -17.86 6.65
C ARG A 419 -35.78 -18.43 5.92
N GLN A 420 -36.99 -18.12 6.39
CA GLN A 420 -38.24 -18.60 5.78
C GLN A 420 -38.35 -18.21 4.31
N TYR A 421 -38.06 -16.95 3.97
CA TYR A 421 -38.14 -16.47 2.59
C TYR A 421 -37.01 -17.03 1.72
N SER A 422 -35.82 -17.30 2.29
CA SER A 422 -34.75 -18.02 1.59
C SER A 422 -35.18 -19.44 1.21
N GLU A 423 -35.81 -20.17 2.13
CA GLU A 423 -36.34 -21.51 1.92
C GLU A 423 -37.44 -21.51 0.85
N GLU A 424 -38.39 -20.57 0.93
CA GLU A 424 -39.47 -20.44 -0.04
C GLU A 424 -38.96 -20.12 -1.45
N LEU A 425 -38.03 -19.18 -1.59
CA LEU A 425 -37.43 -18.85 -2.90
C LEU A 425 -36.62 -20.02 -3.45
N THR A 426 -35.96 -20.80 -2.60
CA THR A 426 -35.25 -22.02 -2.99
C THR A 426 -36.21 -23.09 -3.47
N HIS A 427 -37.34 -23.29 -2.77
CA HIS A 427 -38.39 -24.20 -3.19
C HIS A 427 -38.96 -23.82 -4.56
N ARG A 428 -39.38 -22.55 -4.74
CA ARG A 428 -39.89 -22.05 -6.04
C ARG A 428 -38.86 -22.21 -7.17
N ALA A 429 -37.58 -21.97 -6.88
CA ALA A 429 -36.51 -22.14 -7.85
C ALA A 429 -36.29 -23.63 -8.22
N ASN A 430 -36.35 -24.53 -7.25
CA ASN A 430 -36.23 -25.97 -7.48
C ASN A 430 -37.42 -26.51 -8.26
N GLU A 431 -38.65 -26.10 -7.95
CA GLU A 431 -39.84 -26.45 -8.73
C GLU A 431 -39.74 -25.95 -10.17
N LYS A 432 -39.28 -24.71 -10.38
CA LYS A 432 -39.06 -24.16 -11.72
C LYS A 432 -38.01 -24.97 -12.48
N LYS A 433 -36.87 -25.27 -11.85
CA LYS A 433 -35.83 -26.12 -12.44
C LYS A 433 -36.35 -27.52 -12.76
N ALA A 434 -37.15 -28.12 -11.89
CA ALA A 434 -37.75 -29.43 -12.12
C ALA A 434 -38.72 -29.40 -13.31
N LYS A 435 -39.55 -28.36 -13.43
CA LYS A 435 -40.43 -28.14 -14.60
C LYS A 435 -39.62 -27.96 -15.89
N GLU A 436 -38.60 -27.11 -15.88
CA GLU A 436 -37.70 -26.90 -17.03
C GLU A 436 -36.96 -28.19 -17.42
N GLN A 437 -36.48 -28.97 -16.44
CA GLN A 437 -35.84 -30.25 -16.68
C GLN A 437 -36.83 -31.28 -17.25
N ALA A 438 -38.06 -31.33 -16.74
CA ALA A 438 -39.12 -32.20 -17.26
C ALA A 438 -39.49 -31.84 -18.71
N GLU A 439 -39.58 -30.55 -19.04
CA GLU A 439 -39.79 -30.08 -20.42
C GLU A 439 -38.62 -30.44 -21.34
N ARG A 440 -37.38 -30.24 -20.89
CA ARG A 440 -36.18 -30.66 -21.64
C ARG A 440 -36.16 -32.18 -21.85
N ALA A 441 -36.54 -32.97 -20.83
CA ALA A 441 -36.64 -34.42 -20.94
C ALA A 441 -37.73 -34.84 -21.94
N LYS A 442 -38.90 -34.17 -21.95
CA LYS A 442 -39.96 -34.41 -22.96
C LYS A 442 -39.48 -34.11 -24.38
N LYS A 443 -38.80 -32.98 -24.60
CA LYS A 443 -38.20 -32.63 -25.89
C LYS A 443 -37.15 -33.65 -26.32
N LEU A 444 -36.24 -34.01 -25.42
CA LEU A 444 -35.23 -35.04 -25.67
C LEU A 444 -35.88 -36.38 -26.04
N ALA A 445 -36.90 -36.84 -25.30
CA ALA A 445 -37.59 -38.09 -25.59
C ALA A 445 -38.24 -38.11 -26.98
N LYS A 446 -38.77 -36.97 -27.45
CA LYS A 446 -39.33 -36.84 -28.81
C LYS A 446 -38.26 -36.90 -29.89
N ASP A 447 -37.09 -36.33 -29.65
CA ASP A 447 -35.99 -36.25 -30.62
C ASP A 447 -35.05 -37.46 -30.56
N LEU A 448 -35.01 -38.19 -29.44
CA LEU A 448 -34.12 -39.32 -29.18
C LEU A 448 -34.21 -40.42 -30.25
N PRO A 449 -35.39 -40.82 -30.78
CA PRO A 449 -35.46 -41.80 -31.87
C PRO A 449 -34.75 -41.32 -33.15
N LYS A 450 -34.89 -40.04 -33.51
CA LYS A 450 -34.21 -39.46 -34.69
C LYS A 450 -32.70 -39.37 -34.46
N LEU A 451 -32.29 -38.94 -33.26
CA LEU A 451 -30.89 -38.86 -32.90
C LEU A 451 -30.23 -40.24 -32.86
N LYS A 452 -30.91 -41.27 -32.33
CA LYS A 452 -30.44 -42.66 -32.33
C LYS A 452 -30.26 -43.18 -33.75
N ARG A 453 -31.17 -42.89 -34.67
CA ARG A 453 -31.02 -43.29 -36.09
C ARG A 453 -29.82 -42.64 -36.77
N LYS A 454 -29.53 -41.36 -36.47
CA LYS A 454 -28.50 -40.59 -37.19
C LYS A 454 -27.10 -40.72 -36.58
N TYR A 455 -27.00 -40.91 -35.27
CA TYR A 455 -25.75 -40.79 -34.51
C TYR A 455 -25.43 -42.03 -33.67
N THR A 456 -26.09 -43.17 -33.89
CA THR A 456 -25.67 -44.45 -33.32
C THR A 456 -24.72 -45.14 -34.28
N TYR A 457 -23.53 -45.47 -33.82
CA TYR A 457 -22.52 -46.21 -34.58
C TYR A 457 -21.82 -47.20 -33.65
N ALA A 458 -21.54 -48.41 -34.12
CA ALA A 458 -20.79 -49.42 -33.38
C ALA A 458 -19.84 -50.16 -34.32
N SER A 459 -18.57 -50.30 -33.93
CA SER A 459 -17.55 -51.05 -34.67
C SER A 459 -16.41 -51.43 -33.72
N SER A 460 -15.90 -52.67 -33.84
CA SER A 460 -14.71 -53.15 -33.13
C SER A 460 -14.70 -52.90 -31.61
N GLY A 461 -15.79 -53.24 -30.92
CA GLY A 461 -15.92 -53.07 -29.46
C GLY A 461 -16.26 -51.65 -28.99
N LEU A 462 -16.23 -50.65 -29.88
CA LEU A 462 -16.55 -49.26 -29.56
C LEU A 462 -17.92 -48.88 -30.10
N PHE A 463 -18.72 -48.17 -29.30
CA PHE A 463 -20.00 -47.61 -29.73
C PHE A 463 -20.16 -46.15 -29.31
N ILE A 464 -20.81 -45.38 -30.17
CA ILE A 464 -21.25 -44.01 -29.92
C ILE A 464 -22.78 -44.01 -30.00
N ARG A 465 -23.45 -43.42 -29.00
CA ARG A 465 -24.89 -43.22 -28.99
C ARG A 465 -25.26 -41.87 -28.37
N PRO A 466 -26.40 -41.26 -28.71
CA PRO A 466 -26.86 -40.02 -28.07
C PRO A 466 -27.15 -40.19 -26.57
N ALA A 467 -27.05 -39.09 -25.80
CA ALA A 467 -27.35 -39.09 -24.37
C ALA A 467 -28.85 -39.32 -24.12
N GLU A 468 -29.17 -40.26 -23.23
CA GLU A 468 -30.56 -40.68 -22.96
C GLU A 468 -31.21 -39.92 -21.79
N GLY A 469 -30.52 -38.93 -21.21
CA GLY A 469 -31.04 -38.11 -20.12
C GLY A 469 -30.55 -36.66 -20.13
N PRO A 470 -31.26 -35.75 -19.47
CA PRO A 470 -31.01 -34.30 -19.53
C PRO A 470 -29.74 -33.83 -18.79
N GLY A 471 -29.02 -34.72 -18.09
CA GLY A 471 -27.88 -34.38 -17.23
C GLY A 471 -26.55 -35.06 -17.57
N ARG A 472 -26.41 -35.75 -18.70
CA ARG A 472 -25.13 -36.38 -19.10
C ARG A 472 -24.73 -35.99 -20.51
N SER A 473 -23.66 -35.20 -20.62
CA SER A 473 -22.86 -35.11 -21.84
C SER A 473 -22.07 -36.41 -22.02
N LEU A 474 -21.92 -36.84 -23.26
CA LEU A 474 -21.52 -38.18 -23.68
C LEU A 474 -20.06 -38.55 -23.39
N LEU A 475 -19.85 -39.79 -22.93
CA LEU A 475 -18.97 -40.85 -23.47
C LEU A 475 -18.83 -41.93 -22.38
N HIS A 476 -19.49 -43.09 -22.55
CA HIS A 476 -19.22 -44.28 -21.73
C HIS A 476 -18.46 -45.26 -22.60
N PHE A 477 -17.19 -45.50 -22.24
CA PHE A 477 -16.40 -46.61 -22.74
C PHE A 477 -16.59 -47.78 -21.75
N SER A 478 -17.18 -48.89 -22.20
CA SER A 478 -16.96 -50.19 -21.54
C SER A 478 -16.22 -51.07 -22.53
N ALA A 479 -15.23 -51.80 -22.02
CA ALA A 479 -14.21 -52.56 -22.75
C ALA A 479 -14.74 -53.43 -23.89
#